data_AF-A0A068NLX8-F1
#
_entry.id   AF-A0A068NLX8-F1
#
_cell.length_a   1.000
_cell.length_b   1.000
_cell.length_c   1.000
_cell.angle_alpha   90.00
_cell.angle_beta   90.00
_cell.angle_gamma   90.00
#
_symmetry.space_group_name_H-M   'P 1'
#
loop_
_entity.id
_entity.type
_entity.pdbx_description
1 polymer ?
#
loop_
_entity_poly.entity_id
_entity_poly.type
_entity_poly.pdbx_seq_one_letter_code
_entity_poly.pdbx_strand_id
1 'polypeptide(L)' 'MATVEILSVQGTKIRVRGLDAIDGSPVIDIKPFTPPYDEPKGEVRVPAWVERLAY' A
#
# COMPACT_ATOMS: atom_id res chain seq x y z
N MET A 1 4.90 8.07 -6.82
CA MET A 1 4.37 6.86 -6.16
C MET A 1 3.96 7.24 -4.76
N ALA A 2 2.89 6.65 -4.23
CA ALA A 2 2.40 6.94 -2.88
C ALA A 2 2.33 5.65 -2.07
N THR A 3 2.95 5.64 -0.90
CA THR A 3 2.79 4.58 0.10
C THR A 3 1.67 5.00 1.04
N VAL A 4 0.62 4.19 1.11
CA VAL A 4 -0.62 4.53 1.81
C VAL A 4 -0.99 3.48 2.84
N GLU A 5 -1.63 3.91 3.92
CA GLU A 5 -2.15 3.01 4.96
C GLU A 5 -3.47 2.39 4.48
N ILE A 6 -3.58 1.06 4.52
CA ILE A 6 -4.83 0.35 4.25
C ILE A 6 -5.72 0.41 5.50
N LEU A 7 -6.91 1.00 5.36
CA LEU A 7 -7.92 1.09 6.43
C LEU A 7 -8.91 -0.09 6.39
N SER A 8 -9.31 -0.54 5.19
CA SER A 8 -10.22 -1.68 5.02
C SER A 8 -10.19 -2.22 3.59
N VAL A 9 -10.48 -3.52 3.42
CA VAL A 9 -10.67 -4.17 2.12
C VAL A 9 -12.07 -4.79 2.06
N GLN A 10 -12.83 -4.47 1.00
CA GLN A 10 -14.17 -4.99 0.75
C GLN A 10 -14.28 -5.44 -0.72
N GLY A 11 -14.06 -6.74 -0.97
CA GLY A 11 -13.94 -7.26 -2.34
C GLY A 11 -12.82 -6.56 -3.11
N THR A 12 -13.16 -5.83 -4.17
CA THR A 12 -12.21 -5.07 -5.00
C THR A 12 -12.05 -3.61 -4.59
N LYS A 13 -12.69 -3.17 -3.48
CA LYS A 13 -12.58 -1.81 -2.96
C LYS A 13 -11.64 -1.77 -1.77
N ILE A 14 -10.63 -0.89 -1.83
CA ILE A 14 -9.67 -0.65 -0.76
C ILE A 14 -9.84 0.78 -0.27
N ARG A 15 -10.09 0.96 1.03
CA ARG A 15 -10.10 2.30 1.65
C ARG A 15 -8.71 2.56 2.21
N VAL A 16 -8.12 3.70 1.87
CA VAL A 16 -6.75 4.07 2.25
C VAL A 16 -6.67 5.44 2.91
N ARG A 17 -5.56 5.72 3.61
CA ARG A 17 -5.19 7.04 4.13
C ARG A 17 -3.83 7.46 3.56
N GLY A 18 -3.71 8.74 3.20
CA GLY A 18 -2.46 9.33 2.72
C GLY A 18 -2.30 9.33 1.19
N LEU A 19 -3.33 8.97 0.42
CA LEU A 19 -3.34 9.14 -1.03
C LEU A 19 -3.60 10.62 -1.36
N ASP A 20 -2.78 11.20 -2.24
CA ASP A 20 -2.80 12.59 -2.67
C ASP A 20 -3.31 12.77 -4.11
N ALA A 21 -4.01 11.77 -4.64
CA ALA A 21 -4.61 11.80 -5.97
C ALA A 21 -5.98 12.51 -5.98
N ILE A 22 -6.28 13.21 -7.08
CA ILE A 22 -7.59 13.82 -7.31
C ILE A 22 -8.63 12.72 -7.59
N ASP A 23 -9.88 12.95 -7.20
CA ASP A 23 -10.98 12.04 -7.51
C ASP A 23 -11.06 11.72 -9.01
N GLY A 24 -11.30 10.46 -9.33
CA GLY A 24 -11.28 9.95 -10.72
C GLY A 24 -9.90 9.70 -11.33
N SER A 25 -8.80 9.99 -10.63
CA SER A 25 -7.45 9.66 -11.14
C SER A 25 -7.30 8.14 -11.36
N PRO A 26 -6.77 7.69 -12.52
CA PRO A 26 -6.62 6.28 -12.80
C PRO A 26 -5.51 5.64 -11.95
N VAL A 27 -5.79 4.45 -11.42
CA VAL A 27 -4.80 3.61 -10.75
C VAL A 27 -4.11 2.75 -11.80
N ILE A 28 -2.78 2.86 -11.88
CA ILE A 28 -1.97 2.13 -12.86
C ILE A 28 -1.52 0.78 -12.30
N ASP A 29 -1.13 0.74 -11.02
CA ASP A 29 -0.55 -0.45 -10.39
C ASP A 29 -0.69 -0.38 -8.85
N ILE A 30 -0.73 -1.55 -8.21
CA ILE A 30 -0.77 -1.71 -6.75
C ILE A 30 0.25 -2.77 -6.36
N LYS A 31 1.16 -2.43 -5.45
CA LYS A 31 2.20 -3.35 -4.94
C LYS A 31 2.19 -3.38 -3.41
N PRO A 32 2.63 -4.50 -2.79
CA PRO A 32 2.83 -4.53 -1.35
C PRO A 32 3.92 -3.55 -0.93
N PHE A 33 3.77 -3.03 0.28
CA PHE A 33 4.84 -2.31 0.98
C PHE A 33 6.06 -3.22 1.14
N THR A 34 7.24 -2.70 0.80
CA THR A 34 8.51 -3.43 0.80
C THR A 34 9.49 -2.76 1.75
N PRO A 35 9.69 -3.29 2.98
CA PRO A 35 10.45 -2.62 4.04
C PRO A 35 11.86 -2.12 3.66
N PRO A 36 12.64 -2.81 2.81
CA PRO A 36 13.94 -2.30 2.38
C PRO A 36 13.91 -1.04 1.50
N TYR A 37 12.78 -0.73 0.86
CA TYR A 37 12.68 0.34 -0.15
C TYR A 37 11.69 1.44 0.23
N ASP A 38 10.73 1.11 1.09
CA ASP A 38 9.67 2.04 1.49
C ASP A 38 9.90 2.51 2.94
N GLU A 39 9.79 3.82 3.17
CA GLU A 39 9.90 4.44 4.51
C GLU A 39 8.54 4.96 4.98
N PRO A 40 7.78 4.19 5.78
CA PRO A 40 6.48 4.60 6.25
C PRO A 40 6.62 5.38 7.56
N LYS A 41 5.59 6.19 7.86
CA LYS A 41 5.45 6.80 9.18
C LYS A 41 4.73 5.82 10.11
N GLY A 42 5.37 5.48 11.23
CA GLY A 42 4.76 4.65 12.29
C GLY A 42 5.01 3.15 12.13
N GLU A 43 4.34 2.34 12.96
CA GLU A 43 4.41 0.87 12.87
C GLU A 43 3.77 0.36 11.59
N VAL A 44 4.49 -0.51 10.88
CA VAL A 44 3.97 -1.20 9.71
C VAL A 44 3.92 -2.69 9.94
N ARG A 45 2.84 -3.29 9.46
CA ARG A 45 2.63 -4.73 9.47
C ARG A 45 2.52 -5.19 8.04
N VAL A 46 3.36 -6.17 7.69
CA VAL A 46 3.27 -6.87 6.42
C VAL A 46 2.87 -8.32 6.67
N PRO A 47 2.11 -8.94 5.76
CA PRO A 47 1.84 -10.36 5.85
C PRO A 47 3.13 -11.16 5.57
N ALA A 48 3.29 -12.32 6.21
CA ALA A 48 4.52 -13.13 6.14
C ALA A 48 4.92 -13.60 4.73
N TRP A 49 4.06 -13.50 3.72
CA TRP A 49 4.44 -13.76 2.34
C TRP A 49 5.27 -12.63 1.71
N VAL A 50 5.16 -11.39 2.20
CA VAL A 50 5.96 -10.25 1.71
C VAL A 50 7.43 -10.44 2.05
N GLU A 51 7.75 -10.99 3.22
CA GLU A 51 9.12 -11.32 3.62
C GLU A 51 9.78 -12.39 2.73
N ARG A 52 8.97 -13.13 1.96
CA ARG A 52 9.43 -14.21 1.07
C ARG A 52 9.50 -13.78 -0.40
N LEU A 53 9.16 -12.53 -0.70
CA LEU A 53 9.34 -11.99 -2.05
C LEU A 53 10.84 -11.78 -2.30
N ALA A 54 11.37 -12.45 -3.31
CA ALA A 54 12.69 -12.14 -3.82
C ALA A 54 12.57 -10.89 -4.69
N TYR A 55 13.15 -9.78 -4.22
CA TYR A 55 13.32 -8.55 -4.98
C TYR A 55 14.74 -8.46 -5.54
#